data_AF-A0A3C0VVL0-F1
#
_entry.id   AF-A0A3C0VVL0-F1
#
_cell.length_a   1.000
_cell.length_b   1.000
_cell.length_c   1.000
_cell.angle_alpha   90.00
_cell.angle_beta   90.00
_cell.angle_gamma   90.00
#
_symmetry.space_group_name_H-M   'P 1'
#
loop_
_entity.id
_entity.type
_entity.pdbx_description
1 polymer ?
#
loop_
_entity_poly.entity_id
_entity_poly.type
_entity_poly.pdbx_seq_one_letter_code
_entity_poly.pdbx_strand_id
1 'polypeptide(L)' 'VHVFAPNGDRIGQILLPEICSNVCFGGRKRNRLFMTASQSLYAVYTDAIGAHMT' A
#
# COMPACT_ATOMS: atom_id res chain seq x y z
N VAL A 1 0.08 3.50 -7.13
CA VAL A 1 -0.30 3.79 -5.72
C VAL A 1 0.55 4.94 -5.21
N HIS A 2 -0.07 6.04 -4.76
CA HIS A 2 0.65 7.22 -4.30
C HIS A 2 0.79 7.19 -2.77
N VAL A 3 1.96 7.60 -2.27
CA VAL A 3 2.26 7.70 -0.85
C VAL A 3 2.39 9.17 -0.49
N PHE A 4 1.65 9.58 0.54
CA PHE A 4 1.62 10.96 1.01
C PHE A 4 2.16 11.02 2.44
N ALA A 5 2.92 12.07 2.75
CA ALA A 5 3.27 12.42 4.11
C ALA A 5 2.05 13.00 4.84
N PRO A 6 2.05 13.05 6.19
CA PRO A 6 0.93 13.59 6.97
C PRO A 6 0.56 15.04 6.65
N ASN A 7 1.49 15.82 6.12
CA ASN A 7 1.27 17.20 5.66
C ASN A 7 0.63 17.29 4.26
N GLY A 8 0.38 16.16 3.59
CA GLY A 8 -0.22 16.09 2.26
C GLY A 8 0.79 16.03 1.10
N ASP A 9 2.09 16.14 1.36
CA ASP A 9 3.10 16.07 0.30
C ASP A 9 3.21 14.66 -0.26
N ARG A 10 3.23 14.52 -1.59
CA ARG A 10 3.44 13.23 -2.25
C ARG A 10 4.92 12.85 -2.15
N ILE A 11 5.24 11.90 -1.29
CA ILE A 11 6.61 11.44 -1.03
C ILE A 11 7.03 10.23 -1.89
N GLY A 12 6.08 9.58 -2.57
CA GLY A 12 6.43 8.44 -3.42
C GLY A 12 5.28 7.87 -4.23
N GLN A 13 5.63 6.94 -5.11
CA GLN A 13 4.67 6.19 -5.92
C GLN A 13 5.18 4.77 -6.19
N ILE A 14 4.33 3.78 -5.93
CA ILE A 14 4.55 2.41 -6.38
C ILE A 14 3.95 2.27 -7.77
N LEU A 15 4.81 1.97 -8.75
CA LEU A 15 4.45 1.71 -10.13
C LEU A 15 3.99 0.26 -10.26
N LEU A 16 2.80 0.08 -10.80
CA LEU A 16 2.21 -1.22 -11.11
C LEU A 16 1.93 -1.25 -12.62
N PRO A 17 1.96 -2.42 -13.25
CA PRO A 17 1.68 -2.56 -14.69
C PRO A 17 0.19 -2.34 -15.02
N GLU A 18 -0.68 -2.25 -14.01
CA GLU A 18 -2.13 -2.12 -14.13
C GLU A 18 -2.68 -1.07 -13.15
N ILE A 19 -3.89 -0.56 -13.42
CA ILE A 19 -4.57 0.39 -12.52
C ILE A 19 -4.97 -0.32 -11.23
N CYS A 20 -4.54 0.24 -10.10
CA CYS A 20 -4.85 -0.23 -8.77
C CYS A 20 -6.18 0.33 -8.28
N SER A 21 -7.06 -0.52 -7.77
CA SER A 21 -8.38 -0.13 -7.25
C SER A 21 -8.40 0.05 -5.73
N ASN A 22 -7.66 -0.79 -4.99
CA ASN A 22 -7.67 -0.78 -3.53
C ASN A 22 -6.30 -1.22 -2.97
N VAL A 23 -6.02 -0.80 -1.74
CA VAL A 23 -4.81 -1.18 -0.99
C VAL A 23 -5.17 -1.49 0.47
N CYS A 24 -4.46 -2.46 1.08
CA CYS A 24 -4.63 -2.81 2.48
C CYS A 24 -3.33 -3.32 3.10
N PHE A 25 -3.04 -2.91 4.33
CA PHE A 25 -1.96 -3.51 5.13
C PHE A 25 -2.42 -4.82 5.75
N GLY A 26 -1.58 -5.85 5.67
CA GLY A 26 -1.87 -7.15 6.28
C GLY A 26 -0.61 -7.99 6.52
N GLY A 27 -0.81 -9.30 6.61
CA GLY A 27 0.21 -10.24 7.06
C GLY A 27 0.38 -10.23 8.59
N ARG A 28 1.10 -11.21 9.12
CA ARG A 28 1.21 -11.43 10.58
C ARG A 28 1.82 -10.24 11.35
N LYS A 29 2.69 -9.46 10.71
CA LYS A 29 3.31 -8.25 11.27
C LYS A 29 2.66 -6.95 10.78
N ARG A 30 1.58 -7.01 9.99
CA ARG A 30 0.90 -5.85 9.37
C ARG A 30 1.81 -4.92 8.55
N ASN A 31 2.94 -5.45 8.06
CA ASN A 31 3.94 -4.71 7.29
C ASN A 31 4.00 -5.16 5.82
N ARG A 32 2.95 -5.83 5.35
CA ARG A 32 2.80 -6.19 3.94
C ARG A 32 1.65 -5.39 3.35
N LEU A 33 1.94 -4.56 2.35
CA LEU A 33 0.95 -3.80 1.63
C LEU A 33 0.45 -4.61 0.44
N PHE A 34 -0.83 -4.98 0.47
CA PHE A 34 -1.54 -5.62 -0.63
C PHE A 34 -2.17 -4.56 -1.53
N MET A 35 -2.12 -4.77 -2.84
CA MET A 35 -2.63 -3.86 -3.86
C MET A 35 -3.42 -4.69 -4.89
N THR A 36 -4.73 -4.49 -4.95
CA THR A 36 -5.58 -5.13 -5.96
C THR A 36 -5.57 -4.29 -7.22
N ALA A 37 -5.12 -4.87 -8.32
CA ALA A 37 -5.22 -4.29 -9.65
C ALA A 37 -6.00 -5.24 -10.56
N SER A 38 -6.53 -4.72 -11.67
CA SER A 38 -7.49 -5.39 -12.58
C SER A 38 -7.51 -6.92 -12.49
N GLN A 39 -6.46 -7.61 -12.99
CA GLN A 39 -6.42 -9.08 -13.03
C GLN A 39 -5.46 -9.70 -12.01
N SER A 40 -4.79 -8.89 -11.19
CA SER A 40 -3.63 -9.31 -10.42
C SER A 40 -3.64 -8.72 -9.01
N LEU A 41 -3.18 -9.52 -8.04
CA LEU A 41 -2.90 -9.06 -6.69
C LEU A 41 -1.39 -8.88 -6.52
N TYR A 42 -0.97 -7.64 -6.25
CA TYR A 42 0.42 -7.31 -5.95
C TYR A 42 0.62 -7.18 -4.44
N ALA A 43 1.80 -7.52 -3.95
CA ALA A 43 2.16 -7.32 -2.55
C ALA A 43 3.62 -6.91 -2.40
N VAL A 44 3.89 -5.97 -1.50
CA VAL A 44 5.24 -5.53 -1.15
C VAL A 44 5.39 -5.47 0.36
N TYR A 45 6.58 -5.79 0.84
CA TYR A 45 6.93 -5.56 2.23
C TYR A 45 7.32 -4.10 2.43
N THR A 46 6.84 -3.50 3.52
CA THR A 46 7.13 -2.13 3.91
C THR A 46 7.75 -2.13 5.30
N ASP A 47 8.55 -1.11 5.61
CA ASP A 47 8.98 -0.85 6.99
C ASP A 47 7.85 -0.23 7.82
N ALA A 48 6.90 0.44 7.17
CA ALA A 48 5.68 0.92 7.80
C ALA A 48 4.76 -0.23 8.22
N ILE A 49 4.04 -0.03 9.33
CA ILE A 49 3.05 -0.97 9.88
C ILE A 49 1.67 -0.34 9.71
N GLY A 50 0.70 -1.14 9.25
CA GLY A 50 -0.68 -0.70 9.08
C GLY A 50 -1.28 -0.13 10.36
N ALA A 51 -1.94 1.02 10.24
CA ALA A 51 -2.60 1.68 11.36
C ALA A 51 -3.68 0.75 11.96
N HIS A 52 -3.71 0.66 13.28
CA HIS A 52 -4.78 0.02 14.03
C HIS A 52 -5.38 1.06 14.96
N MET A 53 -6.60 1.50 14.67
CA MET A 53 -7.38 2.21 15.68
C MET A 53 -7.84 1.17 16.70
N THR A 54 -7.38 1.36 17.93
CA THR A 54 -7.81 0.61 19.11
C THR A 54 -8.76 1.49 19.90
#